data_AF-A0A6M8B2W3-F1
#
_entry.id   AF-A0A6M8B2W3-F1
#
_cell.length_a   1.000
_cell.length_b   1.000
_cell.length_c   1.000
_cell.angle_alpha   90.00
_cell.angle_beta   90.00
_cell.angle_gamma   90.00
#
_symmetry.space_group_name_H-M   'P 1'
#
loop_
_entity.id
_entity.type
_entity.pdbx_description
1 polymer ?
#
loop_
_entity_poly.entity_id
_entity_poly.type
_entity_poly.pdbx_seq_one_letter_code
_entity_poly.pdbx_strand_id
1 'polypeptide(L)'
;MLESVYELRLWALVKDGDAGVLAHELRWLNGWGTAEIVLRCAGDTSTDATVAAPQPERDTCWYRPNSYLQHGAKAPSDASDASDASDASDKMTSVEIFTENDYGNVVFVDELMTGKWA
;
A
#
# COMPACT_ATOMS: atom_id res chain seq x y z
N MET A 1 7.12 -28.67 -5.74
CA MET A 1 6.75 -27.51 -4.89
C MET A 1 8.06 -26.84 -4.51
N LEU A 2 8.20 -25.53 -4.70
CA LEU A 2 9.40 -24.84 -4.21
C LEU A 2 9.36 -24.85 -2.69
N GLU A 3 10.50 -25.13 -2.03
CA GLU A 3 10.59 -25.17 -0.57
C GLU A 3 10.45 -23.78 0.06
N SER A 4 10.56 -22.73 -0.75
CA SER A 4 10.42 -21.34 -0.32
C SER A 4 9.59 -20.54 -1.31
N VAL A 5 8.85 -19.59 -0.76
CA VAL A 5 8.07 -18.60 -1.50
C VAL A 5 8.82 -17.27 -1.41
N TYR A 6 9.10 -16.67 -2.57
CA TYR A 6 9.74 -15.38 -2.70
C TYR A 6 8.76 -14.40 -3.31
N GLU A 7 8.63 -13.25 -2.67
CA GLU A 7 7.82 -12.14 -3.14
C GLU A 7 8.72 -10.94 -3.46
N LEU A 8 8.47 -10.32 -4.61
CA LEU A 8 9.04 -9.02 -4.98
C LEU A 8 7.90 -8.02 -5.08
N ARG A 9 8.06 -6.88 -4.40
CA ARG A 9 7.11 -5.76 -4.45
C ARG A 9 7.87 -4.51 -4.91
N LEU A 10 7.44 -3.96 -6.04
CA LEU A 10 7.97 -2.72 -6.60
C LEU A 10 6.86 -1.70 -6.61
N TRP A 11 7.01 -0.57 -5.92
CA TRP A 11 6.00 0.48 -5.89
C TRP A 11 6.55 1.81 -6.39
N ALA A 12 5.66 2.62 -6.94
CA ALA A 12 5.95 3.97 -7.36
C ALA A 12 4.75 4.89 -7.09
N LEU A 13 5.01 6.04 -6.47
CA LEU A 13 4.02 7.10 -6.36
C LEU A 13 3.91 7.86 -7.68
N VAL A 14 2.68 8.14 -8.12
CA VAL A 14 2.41 8.97 -9.28
C VAL A 14 2.32 10.42 -8.83
N LYS A 15 3.19 11.27 -9.37
CA LYS A 15 3.12 12.72 -9.14
C LYS A 15 1.98 13.30 -9.98
N ASP A 16 1.28 14.27 -9.40
CA ASP A 16 0.21 15.06 -10.05
C ASP A 16 -1.01 14.26 -10.55
N GLY A 17 -1.18 13.02 -10.08
CA GLY A 17 -2.45 12.29 -10.16
C GLY A 17 -2.99 12.10 -11.59
N ASP A 18 -2.18 11.59 -12.51
CA ASP A 18 -2.61 11.33 -13.88
C ASP A 18 -3.86 10.44 -13.87
N ALA A 19 -4.98 10.99 -14.37
CA ALA A 19 -6.30 10.37 -14.33
C ALA A 19 -6.65 9.74 -12.96
N GLY A 20 -6.34 10.45 -11.86
CA GLY A 20 -6.65 10.09 -10.49
C GLY A 20 -5.92 8.87 -9.95
N VAL A 21 -4.88 8.39 -10.64
CA VAL A 21 -3.97 7.36 -10.12
C VAL A 21 -3.01 7.98 -9.11
N LEU A 22 -2.89 7.35 -7.95
CA LEU A 22 -2.03 7.79 -6.85
C LEU A 22 -0.73 6.98 -6.77
N ALA A 23 -0.80 5.68 -7.02
CA ALA A 23 0.36 4.79 -6.95
C ALA A 23 0.17 3.53 -7.81
N HIS A 24 1.28 2.97 -8.25
CA HIS A 24 1.35 1.62 -8.82
C HIS A 24 2.18 0.73 -7.90
N GLU A 25 1.78 -0.53 -7.81
CA GLU A 25 2.60 -1.60 -7.26
C GLU A 25 2.61 -2.79 -8.24
N LEU A 26 3.80 -3.27 -8.57
CA LEU A 26 4.00 -4.55 -9.22
C LEU A 26 4.40 -5.57 -8.17
N ARG A 27 3.59 -6.61 -8.03
CA ARG A 27 3.80 -7.71 -7.09
C ARG A 27 4.07 -8.98 -7.86
N TRP A 28 5.22 -9.60 -7.62
CA TRP A 28 5.62 -10.85 -8.25
C TRP A 28 5.84 -11.93 -7.21
N LEU A 29 5.34 -13.13 -7.50
CA LEU A 29 5.47 -14.30 -6.65
C LEU A 29 6.05 -15.46 -7.49
N ASN A 30 7.12 -16.08 -6.98
CA ASN A 30 7.82 -17.13 -7.71
C ASN A 30 6.91 -18.31 -8.06
N GLY A 31 6.72 -18.55 -9.37
CA GLY A 31 5.85 -19.62 -9.87
C GLY A 31 4.36 -19.26 -9.98
N TRP A 32 3.96 -18.04 -9.60
CA TRP A 32 2.58 -17.55 -9.67
C TRP A 32 2.40 -16.32 -10.56
N GLY A 33 3.50 -15.72 -11.02
CA GLY A 33 3.50 -14.61 -11.98
C GLY A 33 3.49 -13.24 -11.31
N THR A 34 2.97 -12.25 -12.02
CA THR A 34 2.96 -10.84 -11.61
C THR A 34 1.52 -10.32 -11.58
N ALA A 35 1.22 -9.49 -10.59
CA ALA A 35 0.02 -8.67 -10.52
C ALA A 35 0.41 -7.18 -10.50
N GLU A 36 -0.37 -6.36 -11.18
CA GLU A 36 -0.31 -4.91 -11.06
C GLU A 36 -1.47 -4.44 -10.18
N ILE A 37 -1.15 -3.60 -9.20
CA ILE A 37 -2.10 -3.00 -8.27
C ILE A 37 -2.03 -1.49 -8.47
N VAL A 38 -3.18 -0.86 -8.67
CA VAL A 38 -3.29 0.57 -8.93
C VAL A 38 -4.14 1.20 -7.83
N LEU A 39 -3.56 2.14 -7.08
CA LEU A 39 -4.28 2.92 -6.10
C LEU A 39 -4.85 4.18 -6.77
N ARG A 40 -6.14 4.45 -6.60
CA ARG A 40 -6.84 5.59 -7.21
C ARG A 40 -7.56 6.45 -6.17
N CYS A 41 -7.76 7.72 -6.50
CA CYS A 41 -8.65 8.61 -5.75
C CYS A 41 -10.10 8.09 -5.79
N ALA A 42 -10.77 8.13 -4.63
CA ALA A 42 -12.19 7.81 -4.55
C ALA A 42 -13.01 8.72 -5.48
N GLY A 43 -13.85 8.12 -6.33
CA GLY A 43 -14.67 8.83 -7.30
C GLY A 43 -14.08 8.93 -8.71
N ASP A 44 -12.81 8.57 -8.92
CA ASP A 44 -12.23 8.41 -10.26
C ASP A 44 -12.51 7.00 -10.77
N THR A 45 -13.59 6.86 -11.54
CA THR A 45 -13.99 5.57 -12.09
C THR A 45 -13.20 5.34 -13.38
N SER A 46 -12.39 4.29 -13.41
CA SER A 46 -11.68 3.88 -14.62
C SER A 46 -12.66 3.80 -15.81
N THR A 47 -12.32 4.47 -16.92
CA THR A 47 -12.98 4.28 -18.22
C THR A 47 -12.44 3.06 -18.96
N ASP A 48 -11.43 2.38 -18.39
CA ASP A 48 -10.78 1.22 -19.00
C ASP A 48 -11.64 -0.04 -18.80
N ALA A 49 -12.34 -0.42 -19.87
CA ALA A 49 -13.26 -1.56 -19.94
C ALA A 49 -12.58 -2.94 -19.77
N THR A 50 -11.26 -2.98 -19.52
CA THR A 50 -10.48 -4.20 -19.28
C THR A 50 -10.38 -4.58 -17.80
N VAL A 51 -10.66 -3.65 -16.89
CA VAL A 51 -10.81 -3.96 -15.46
C VAL A 51 -12.23 -4.49 -15.25
N ALA A 52 -12.35 -5.73 -14.78
CA ALA A 52 -13.64 -6.34 -14.51
C ALA A 52 -14.54 -5.37 -13.72
N ALA A 53 -15.79 -5.20 -14.18
CA ALA A 53 -16.73 -4.28 -13.56
C ALA A 53 -16.81 -4.54 -12.04
N PRO A 54 -16.80 -3.50 -11.20
CA PRO A 54 -16.91 -3.64 -9.75
C PRO A 54 -18.12 -4.51 -9.39
N GLN A 55 -17.94 -5.42 -8.43
CA GLN A 55 -18.95 -6.38 -8.07
C GLN A 55 -19.64 -5.86 -6.79
N PRO A 56 -20.87 -5.32 -6.91
CA PRO A 56 -21.44 -4.30 -6.02
C PRO A 56 -21.55 -4.71 -4.54
N GLU A 57 -21.57 -6.01 -4.25
CA GLU A 57 -21.63 -6.55 -2.89
C GLU A 57 -20.28 -6.65 -2.15
N ARG A 58 -19.13 -6.39 -2.80
CA ARG A 58 -17.78 -6.47 -2.21
C ARG A 58 -16.94 -5.19 -2.35
N ASP A 59 -17.53 -4.12 -2.85
CA ASP A 59 -16.80 -2.98 -3.43
C ASP A 59 -16.40 -1.87 -2.44
N THR A 60 -16.81 -1.94 -1.18
CA THR A 60 -16.41 -0.94 -0.17
C THR A 60 -15.35 -1.52 0.76
N CYS A 61 -14.12 -1.02 0.63
CA CYS A 61 -13.06 -1.23 1.60
C CYS A 61 -12.89 -0.01 2.50
N TRP A 62 -12.32 -0.24 3.68
CA TRP A 62 -11.77 0.82 4.52
C TRP A 62 -10.27 0.84 4.35
N TYR A 63 -9.67 2.01 4.51
CA TYR A 63 -8.22 2.15 4.51
C TYR A 63 -7.73 2.90 5.74
N ARG A 64 -6.49 2.62 6.13
CA ARG A 64 -5.78 3.31 7.21
C ARG A 64 -4.41 3.77 6.71
N PRO A 65 -4.11 5.07 6.75
CA PRO A 65 -2.74 5.55 6.58
C PRO A 65 -1.87 5.01 7.72
N ASN A 66 -0.71 4.46 7.38
CA ASN A 66 0.21 3.88 8.34
C ASN A 66 1.66 4.34 8.08
N SER A 67 2.52 4.23 9.09
CA SER A 67 3.94 4.56 8.99
C SER A 67 4.78 3.72 9.93
N TYR A 68 5.86 3.15 9.40
CA TYR A 68 6.88 2.42 10.14
C TYR A 68 8.16 3.24 10.27
N LEU A 69 8.93 3.00 11.32
CA LEU A 69 10.31 3.49 11.39
C LEU A 69 11.21 2.62 10.49
N GLN A 70 12.06 3.25 9.71
CA GLN A 70 13.04 2.54 8.88
C GLN A 70 14.16 1.97 9.75
N HIS A 71 14.86 0.96 9.23
CA HIS A 71 16.02 0.41 9.93
C HIS A 71 17.11 1.49 10.07
N GLY A 72 17.60 1.70 11.28
CA GLY A 72 18.55 2.77 11.59
C GLY A 72 17.91 4.12 11.96
N ALA A 73 16.58 4.24 11.87
CA ALA A 73 15.87 5.39 12.39
C ALA A 73 15.99 5.48 13.92
N LYS A 74 16.19 6.69 14.42
CA LYS A 74 16.21 6.96 15.85
C LYS A 74 14.79 6.88 16.41
N ALA A 75 14.60 6.14 17.50
CA ALA A 75 13.29 6.09 18.13
C ALA A 75 12.92 7.49 18.65
N PRO A 76 11.64 7.89 18.61
CA PRO A 76 11.20 9.19 19.14
C PRO A 76 11.56 9.37 20.63
N SER A 77 11.68 8.28 21.38
CA SER A 77 12.12 8.27 22.78
C SER A 77 13.58 8.67 22.98
N ASP A 78 14.39 8.55 21.94
CA ASP A 78 15.84 8.75 22.02
C ASP A 78 16.20 10.17 21.54
N ALA A 79 15.25 10.89 20.93
CA ALA A 79 15.42 12.25 20.47
C ALA A 79 15.73 13.17 21.67
N SER A 80 16.93 13.76 21.68
CA SER A 80 17.35 14.61 22.80
C SER A 80 16.73 16.00 22.75
N ASP A 81 16.21 16.41 21.59
CA ASP A 81 15.55 17.70 21.35
C ASP A 81 14.47 17.58 20.25
N ALA A 82 13.60 18.59 20.12
CA ALA A 82 12.53 18.59 19.13
C ALA A 82 13.01 18.61 17.66
N SER A 83 14.24 19.07 17.41
CA SER A 83 14.91 19.00 16.10
C SER A 83 15.48 17.62 15.78
N ASP A 84 15.56 16.75 16.77
CA ASP A 84 15.97 15.34 16.67
C ASP A 84 14.76 14.42 16.42
N ALA A 85 13.56 14.99 16.30
CA ALA A 85 12.37 14.25 15.94
C ALA A 85 12.56 13.62 14.55
N SER A 86 12.33 12.31 14.48
CA SER A 86 12.47 11.47 13.27
C SER A 86 12.02 12.21 12.00
N ASP A 87 12.96 12.42 11.06
CA ASP A 87 12.69 13.08 9.80
C ASP A 87 11.72 12.25 8.95
N ALA A 88 11.12 12.86 7.92
CA ALA A 88 10.29 12.11 6.98
C ALA A 88 11.07 10.98 6.25
N SER A 89 12.41 11.10 6.17
CA SER A 89 13.30 10.04 5.66
C SER A 89 13.41 8.83 6.58
N ASP A 90 13.13 8.99 7.87
CA ASP A 90 13.25 7.93 8.87
C ASP A 90 12.01 7.03 8.92
N LYS A 91 11.02 7.33 8.07
CA LYS A 91 9.72 6.65 8.05
C LYS A 91 9.45 6.01 6.70
N MET A 92 8.90 4.80 6.74
CA MET A 92 8.30 4.14 5.60
C MET A 92 6.79 4.27 5.73
N THR A 93 6.13 5.02 4.84
CA THR A 93 4.67 5.17 4.86
C THR A 93 3.98 4.07 4.06
N SER A 94 2.77 3.72 4.45
CA SER A 94 1.93 2.73 3.76
C SER A 94 0.45 3.08 3.89
N VAL A 95 -0.37 2.41 3.10
CA VAL A 95 -1.83 2.42 3.20
C VAL A 95 -2.27 0.98 3.42
N GLU A 96 -2.87 0.70 4.57
CA GLU A 96 -3.45 -0.60 4.87
C GLU A 96 -4.91 -0.64 4.41
N ILE A 97 -5.34 -1.77 3.88
CA ILE A 97 -6.69 -2.00 3.35
C ILE A 97 -7.39 -3.06 4.18
N PHE A 98 -8.64 -2.78 4.50
CA PHE A 98 -9.52 -3.62 5.30
C PHE A 98 -10.84 -3.85 4.58
N THR A 99 -11.41 -5.04 4.78
CA THR A 99 -12.76 -5.40 4.30
C THR A 99 -13.56 -6.03 5.43
N GLU A 100 -14.82 -6.33 5.17
CA GLU A 100 -15.66 -7.11 6.07
C GLU A 100 -15.68 -8.58 5.62
N ASN A 101 -15.56 -9.52 6.55
CA ASN A 101 -15.77 -10.94 6.24
C ASN A 101 -17.25 -11.34 6.33
N ASP A 102 -17.57 -12.59 5.97
CA ASP A 102 -18.95 -13.11 5.96
C ASP A 102 -19.67 -13.08 7.33
N TYR A 103 -18.96 -12.75 8.41
CA TYR A 103 -19.49 -12.65 9.77
C TYR A 103 -19.58 -11.21 10.30
N GLY A 104 -19.34 -10.20 9.46
CA GLY A 104 -19.38 -8.81 9.87
C GLY A 104 -18.11 -8.30 10.57
N ASN A 105 -17.02 -9.07 10.57
CA ASN A 105 -15.77 -8.65 11.20
C ASN A 105 -14.89 -7.90 10.20
N VAL A 106 -14.26 -6.82 10.67
CA VAL A 106 -13.23 -6.09 9.91
C VAL A 106 -11.96 -6.93 9.84
N VAL A 107 -11.46 -7.17 8.63
CA VAL A 107 -10.27 -7.98 8.37
C VAL A 107 -9.26 -7.18 7.55
N PHE A 108 -7.99 -7.25 7.93
CA PHE A 108 -6.88 -6.74 7.13
C PHE A 108 -6.70 -7.63 5.89
N VAL A 109 -6.65 -7.04 4.71
CA VAL A 109 -6.56 -7.79 3.44
C VAL A 109 -5.33 -7.46 2.61
N ASP A 110 -4.81 -6.25 2.69
CA ASP A 110 -3.64 -5.85 1.93
C ASP A 110 -3.01 -4.59 2.54
N GLU A 111 -1.78 -4.31 2.15
CA GLU A 111 -1.08 -3.07 2.47
C GLU A 111 -0.30 -2.63 1.24
N LEU A 112 -0.31 -1.34 0.92
CA LEU A 112 0.46 -0.74 -0.17
C LEU A 112 1.50 0.22 0.37
N MET A 113 2.75 0.01 -0.04
CA MET A 113 3.87 0.86 0.36
C MET A 113 3.86 2.17 -0.42
N THR A 114 4.02 3.29 0.28
CA THR A 114 4.00 4.65 -0.31
C THR A 114 5.24 5.48 0.02
N GLY A 115 6.02 5.06 1.02
CA GLY A 115 7.28 5.70 1.38
C GLY A 115 8.41 5.41 0.40
N LYS A 116 9.59 5.97 0.68
CA LYS A 116 10.82 5.68 -0.05
C LYS A 116 11.80 5.01 0.90
N TRP A 117 12.49 3.98 0.44
CA TRP A 117 13.67 3.49 1.16
C TRP A 117 14.76 4.57 1.16
N ALA A 118 15.32 4.86 2.33
CA ALA A 118 16.50 5.70 2.51
C ALA A 118 17.78 4.87 2.50
#